data_AF-A0A9X3DER7-F1
#
_entry.id   AF-A0A9X3DER7-F1
#
_cell.length_a   1.000
_cell.length_b   1.000
_cell.length_c   1.000
_cell.angle_alpha   90.00
_cell.angle_beta   90.00
_cell.angle_gamma   90.00
#
_symmetry.space_group_name_H-M   'P 1'
#
loop_
_entity.id
_entity.type
_entity.pdbx_description
1 polymer ?
#
loop_
_entity_poly.entity_id
_entity_poly.type
_entity_poly.pdbx_seq_one_letter_code
_entity_poly.pdbx_strand_id
1 'polypeptide(L)' 'MLKNKIGFNIGFALLAFPIGLALFREFDFQNLSFRKPALGMLYLITFIVIIFLMLKKKSVSPTQEK' A
#
# COMPACT_ATOMS: atom_id res chain seq x y z
N MET A 1 5.63 9.55 27.23
CA MET A 1 5.14 10.37 26.10
C MET A 1 5.55 9.69 24.79
N LEU A 2 4.73 8.77 24.27
CA LEU A 2 5.08 7.99 23.07
C LEU A 2 4.79 8.83 21.83
N LYS A 3 5.79 9.54 21.32
CA LYS A 3 5.70 10.27 20.06
C LYS A 3 5.79 9.27 18.90
N ASN A 4 4.72 8.52 18.68
CA ASN A 4 4.63 7.65 17.51
C ASN A 4 4.36 8.54 16.29
N LYS A 5 5.43 9.05 15.67
CA LYS A 5 5.36 9.53 14.28
C LYS A 5 5.13 8.30 13.40
N ILE A 6 3.89 7.83 13.35
CA ILE A 6 3.45 6.97 12.24
C ILE A 6 3.83 7.75 10.98
N GLY A 7 4.81 7.22 10.25
CA GLY A 7 5.36 7.81 9.02
C GLY A 7 4.39 7.62 7.86
N PHE A 8 3.11 7.95 8.08
CA PHE A 8 2.05 7.78 7.10
C PHE A 8 2.32 8.69 5.90
N ASN A 9 2.73 8.08 4.80
CA ASN A 9 3.01 8.81 3.57
C ASN A 9 1.70 9.00 2.80
N ILE A 10 1.17 10.23 2.86
CA ILE A 10 -0.09 10.64 2.23
C ILE A 10 -0.11 10.33 0.72
N GLY A 11 1.03 10.46 0.02
CA GLY A 11 1.12 10.14 -1.40
C GLY A 11 0.87 8.65 -1.69
N PHE A 12 1.49 7.76 -0.90
CA PHE A 12 1.22 6.33 -1.01
C PHE A 12 -0.21 5.99 -0.59
N ALA A 13 -0.79 6.68 0.38
CA ALA A 13 -2.19 6.48 0.77
C ALA A 13 -3.17 6.84 -0.37
N LEU A 14 -2.92 7.95 -1.07
CA LEU A 14 -3.72 8.37 -2.24
C LEU A 14 -3.62 7.38 -3.41
N LEU A 15 -2.47 6.71 -3.58
CA LEU A 15 -2.30 5.65 -4.59
C LEU A 15 -2.93 4.32 -4.13
N ALA A 16 -2.77 3.98 -2.84
CA ALA A 16 -3.31 2.75 -2.27
C ALA A 16 -4.84 2.72 -2.34
N PHE A 17 -5.51 3.85 -2.14
CA PHE A 17 -6.97 3.92 -2.11
C PHE A 17 -7.66 3.42 -3.40
N PRO A 18 -7.39 3.98 -4.60
CA PRO A 18 -8.03 3.51 -5.83
C PRO A 18 -7.61 2.09 -6.21
N ILE A 19 -6.37 1.70 -5.93
CA ILE A 19 -5.87 0.35 -6.24
C ILE A 19 -6.53 -0.69 -5.33
N GLY A 20 -6.68 -0.38 -4.04
CA GLY A 20 -7.42 -1.22 -3.10
C GLY A 20 -8.89 -1.34 -3.47
N LEU A 21 -9.52 -0.26 -3.93
CA LEU A 21 -10.90 -0.28 -4.42
C LEU A 21 -11.05 -1.14 -5.68
N ALA A 22 -10.11 -1.05 -6.62
CA ALA A 22 -10.08 -1.88 -7.82
C ALA A 22 -9.87 -3.36 -7.48
N LEU A 23 -8.95 -3.66 -6.57
CA LEU A 23 -8.69 -5.00 -6.07
C LEU A 23 -9.94 -5.60 -5.40
N PHE A 24 -10.63 -4.83 -4.56
CA PHE A 24 -11.86 -5.25 -3.89
C PHE A 24 -12.99 -5.56 -4.88
N ARG A 25 -13.12 -4.77 -5.95
CA ARG A 25 -14.11 -5.04 -7.00
C ARG A 25 -13.79 -6.28 -7.84
N GLU A 26 -12.51 -6.55 -8.07
CA GLU A 26 -12.06 -7.64 -8.93
C GLU A 26 -12.05 -8.99 -8.19
N PHE A 27 -11.94 -8.97 -6.86
CA PHE A 27 -11.96 -10.17 -6.04
C PHE A 27 -13.39 -10.71 -5.86
N ASP A 28 -13.59 -11.97 -6.24
CA ASP A 28 -14.79 -12.73 -5.95
C ASP A 28 -14.61 -13.45 -4.62
N PHE A 29 -15.27 -12.93 -3.59
CA PHE A 29 -15.23 -13.49 -2.24
C PHE A 29 -15.98 -14.82 -2.09
N GLN A 30 -16.88 -15.18 -3.03
CA GLN A 30 -17.58 -16.47 -2.98
C GLN A 30 -16.67 -17.59 -3.47
N ASN A 31 -15.99 -17.36 -4.60
CA ASN A 31 -15.10 -18.35 -5.21
C ASN A 31 -13.63 -18.21 -4.76
N LEU A 32 -13.33 -17.24 -3.89
CA LEU A 32 -11.97 -16.91 -3.42
C LEU A 32 -10.96 -16.72 -4.56
N SER A 33 -11.40 -16.10 -5.65
CA SER A 33 -10.61 -15.93 -6.87
C SER A 33 -10.80 -14.54 -7.46
N PHE A 34 -9.89 -14.13 -8.34
CA PHE A 34 -10.07 -12.89 -9.10
C PHE A 34 -10.89 -13.15 -10.35
N ARG A 35 -11.89 -12.30 -10.60
CA ARG A 35 -12.70 -12.35 -11.84
C ARG A 35 -11.81 -12.34 -13.09
N LYS A 36 -10.74 -11.54 -13.08
CA LYS A 36 -9.64 -11.58 -14.04
C LYS A 36 -8.34 -11.93 -13.30
N PRO A 37 -7.89 -13.20 -13.36
CA PRO A 37 -6.74 -13.70 -12.58
C PRO A 37 -5.49 -12.84 -12.71
N ALA A 38 -5.07 -12.53 -13.94
CA ALA A 38 -3.86 -11.74 -14.20
C ALA A 38 -3.97 -10.30 -13.68
N LEU A 39 -5.12 -9.65 -13.91
CA LEU A 39 -5.33 -8.25 -13.52
C LEU A 39 -5.48 -8.11 -12.00
N GLY A 40 -6.23 -9.01 -11.37
CA GLY A 40 -6.39 -9.04 -9.93
C GLY A 40 -5.08 -9.33 -9.20
N MET A 41 -4.26 -10.26 -9.74
CA MET A 41 -2.93 -10.51 -9.20
C MET A 41 -2.01 -9.29 -9.34
N LEU A 42 -2.07 -8.57 -10.47
CA LEU A 42 -1.32 -7.32 -10.65
C LEU A 42 -1.74 -6.25 -9.63
N TYR A 43 -3.04 -6.06 -9.40
CA TYR A 43 -3.55 -5.14 -8.37
C TYR A 43 -3.11 -5.57 -6.98
N LEU A 44 -3.15 -6.86 -6.66
CA LEU A 44 -2.76 -7.39 -5.36
C LEU A 44 -1.28 -7.12 -5.07
N ILE A 45 -0.40 -7.49 -6.00
CA ILE A 45 1.04 -7.28 -5.87
C ILE A 45 1.34 -5.78 -5.73
N THR A 46 0.74 -4.95 -6.59
CA THR A 46 0.92 -3.50 -6.56
C THR A 46 0.46 -2.91 -5.23
N PHE A 47 -0.71 -3.34 -4.73
CA PHE A 47 -1.25 -2.89 -3.45
C PHE A 47 -0.34 -3.26 -2.28
N ILE A 48 0.15 -4.51 -2.22
CA ILE A 48 1.09 -4.97 -1.19
C ILE A 48 2.38 -4.14 -1.22
N VAL A 49 2.95 -3.89 -2.41
CA VAL A 49 4.16 -3.07 -2.55
C VAL A 49 3.93 -1.64 -2.05
N ILE A 50 2.80 -1.01 -2.41
CA ILE A 50 2.48 0.35 -1.95
C ILE A 50 2.33 0.39 -0.43
N ILE A 51 1.59 -0.55 0.17
CA ILE A 51 1.43 -0.63 1.62
C ILE A 51 2.78 -0.87 2.31
N PHE A 52 3.61 -1.78 1.75
CA PHE A 52 4.95 -2.03 2.26
C PHE A 52 5.81 -0.76 2.24
N LEU A 53 5.84 -0.01 1.14
CA LEU A 53 6.57 1.25 1.04
C LEU A 53 6.01 2.35 1.93
N MET A 54 4.70 2.37 2.14
CA MET A 54 4.02 3.32 3.03
C MET A 54 4.35 3.08 4.50
N LEU A 55 4.44 1.81 4.91
CA LEU A 55 4.74 1.41 6.29
C LEU A 55 6.24 1.32 6.57
N LYS A 56 7.07 1.16 5.52
CA LYS A 56 8.52 1.15 5.64
C LYS A 56 9.00 2.49 6.19
N LYS A 57 9.35 2.49 7.48
CA LYS A 57 9.94 3.64 8.14
C LYS A 57 11.21 4.04 7.39
N LYS A 58 11.23 5.25 6.81
CA LYS A 58 12.49 5.88 6.44
C LYS A 58 13.22 6.13 7.76
N SER A 59 14.33 5.42 8.01
CA SER A 59 15.33 5.92 8.94
C SER A 59 15.73 7.28 8.37
N VAL A 60 15.22 8.35 8.96
CA VAL A 60 15.75 9.68 8.73
C VAL A 60 17.20 9.57 9.17
N SER A 61 18.10 9.34 8.22
CA SER A 61 19.51 9.63 8.43
C SER A 61 19.56 11.09 8.85
N PRO A 62 20.14 11.42 10.02
CA PRO A 62 20.22 12.80 10.47
C PRO A 62 20.89 13.57 9.35
N THR A 63 20.16 14.54 8.80
CA THR A 63 20.67 15.50 7.83
C THR A 63 21.96 16.07 8.40
N GLN A 64 23.05 15.89 7.67
CA GLN A 64 24.34 16.50 7.94
C GLN A 64 24.13 18.00 8.13
N GLU A 65 24.42 18.47 9.34
CA GLU A 65 24.59 19.88 9.68
C GLU A 65 25.76 20.44 8.86
N LYS A 66 25.48 21.45 8.02
CA LYS A 66 26.46 22.42 7.55
C LYS A 66 25.77 23.77 7.38
#